data_AF-A0A9P4J862-F1
#
_entry.id   AF-A0A9P4J862-F1
#
_cell.length_a   1.000
_cell.length_b   1.000
_cell.length_c   1.000
_cell.angle_alpha   90.00
_cell.angle_beta   90.00
_cell.angle_gamma   90.00
#
_symmetry.space_group_name_H-M   'P 1'
#
loop_
_entity.id
_entity.type
_entity.pdbx_description
1 polymer ?
#
loop_
_entity_poly.entity_id
_entity_poly.type
_entity_poly.pdbx_seq_one_letter_code
_entity_poly.pdbx_strand_id
1 'polypeptide(L)'
;MKFPPITAEKFGLVQERLWNEPYKLLIAVMFLNKTKGQHAMPIFRQMMERYPLPQDLAQAEMADVCEMIYHLGLQTQRAKKFIKFATAWIAEPPEAGRRHRTLHYPNIGDGKEVKPGEVLDDAADCAGALEIGHLPGCGPYAWDSWRIVCRDVLRGVATGYNGEGARPDFEPEWKRVVPLDKELRAFLRWMWLREGWIWDPLTGNKVPADEETMRKARV
;
A
#
# COMPACT_ATOMS: atom_id res chain seq x y z
N MET A 1 -22.41 -9.30 0.05
CA MET A 1 -20.98 -9.12 0.42
C MET A 1 -20.89 -8.02 1.47
N LYS A 2 -19.94 -8.06 2.42
CA LYS A 2 -19.73 -6.96 3.39
C LYS A 2 -18.74 -5.92 2.83
N PHE A 3 -19.04 -5.38 1.68
CA PHE A 3 -18.35 -4.24 1.10
C PHE A 3 -19.34 -3.41 0.28
N PRO A 4 -19.04 -2.15 -0.04
CA PRO A 4 -19.97 -1.29 -0.76
C PRO A 4 -20.45 -1.90 -2.09
N PRO A 5 -21.62 -1.49 -2.60
CA PRO A 5 -22.05 -1.85 -3.94
C PRO A 5 -20.97 -1.53 -4.99
N ILE A 6 -20.92 -2.29 -6.09
CA ILE A 6 -19.95 -2.03 -7.18
C ILE A 6 -20.22 -0.73 -7.95
N THR A 7 -21.39 -0.12 -7.70
CA THR A 7 -21.80 1.21 -8.18
C THR A 7 -21.28 2.33 -7.28
N ALA A 8 -20.80 2.04 -6.07
CA ALA A 8 -20.20 3.04 -5.21
C ALA A 8 -18.92 3.61 -5.86
N GLU A 9 -18.71 4.91 -5.70
CA GLU A 9 -17.49 5.57 -6.21
C GLU A 9 -16.23 5.01 -5.53
N LYS A 10 -16.33 4.74 -4.21
CA LYS A 10 -15.22 4.38 -3.34
C LYS A 10 -15.55 3.17 -2.49
N PHE A 11 -14.54 2.36 -2.20
CA PHE A 11 -14.63 1.27 -1.22
C PHE A 11 -14.58 1.79 0.22
N GLY A 12 -13.82 2.87 0.47
CA GLY A 12 -13.62 3.45 1.80
C GLY A 12 -12.34 2.98 2.51
N LEU A 13 -11.40 2.39 1.77
CA LEU A 13 -10.09 2.02 2.27
C LEU A 13 -9.20 3.28 2.42
N VAL A 14 -8.34 3.35 3.43
CA VAL A 14 -7.45 4.54 3.58
C VAL A 14 -6.46 4.65 2.43
N GLN A 15 -5.95 3.53 1.92
CA GLN A 15 -5.06 3.47 0.75
C GLN A 15 -5.70 4.13 -0.48
N GLU A 16 -6.99 3.86 -0.72
CA GLU A 16 -7.78 4.46 -1.81
C GLU A 16 -7.90 5.99 -1.68
N ARG A 17 -7.75 6.54 -0.46
CA ARG A 17 -7.79 7.99 -0.24
C ARG A 17 -6.44 8.68 -0.31
N LEU A 18 -5.36 7.94 -0.05
CA LEU A 18 -3.99 8.47 0.08
C LEU A 18 -3.09 8.05 -1.08
N TRP A 19 -3.64 7.49 -2.16
CA TRP A 19 -2.86 6.98 -3.29
C TRP A 19 -1.94 8.04 -3.93
N ASN A 20 -2.35 9.30 -3.91
CA ASN A 20 -1.61 10.46 -4.42
C ASN A 20 -0.75 11.15 -3.35
N GLU A 21 -0.71 10.61 -2.12
CA GLU A 21 0.09 11.10 -1.00
C GLU A 21 0.95 9.96 -0.44
N PRO A 22 1.93 9.43 -1.21
CA PRO A 22 2.58 8.15 -0.93
C PRO A 22 3.31 8.11 0.42
N TYR A 23 3.88 9.24 0.87
CA TYR A 23 4.45 9.37 2.22
C TYR A 23 3.40 9.10 3.30
N LYS A 24 2.26 9.81 3.23
CA LYS A 24 1.17 9.68 4.21
C LYS A 24 0.55 8.29 4.16
N LEU A 25 0.43 7.70 2.96
CA LEU A 25 -0.04 6.34 2.78
C LEU A 25 0.82 5.34 3.55
N LEU A 26 2.14 5.40 3.42
CA LEU A 26 3.04 4.45 4.10
C LEU A 26 3.02 4.66 5.61
N ILE A 27 2.93 5.90 6.11
CA ILE A 27 2.71 6.16 7.54
C ILE A 27 1.38 5.56 8.01
N ALA A 28 0.27 5.73 7.28
CA ALA A 28 -1.03 5.15 7.62
C ALA A 28 -0.97 3.60 7.67
N VAL A 29 -0.31 2.99 6.69
CA VAL A 29 -0.09 1.53 6.63
C VAL A 29 0.74 1.05 7.83
N MET A 30 1.78 1.79 8.23
CA MET A 30 2.58 1.48 9.42
C MET A 30 1.73 1.54 10.71
N PHE A 31 0.80 2.49 10.82
CA PHE A 31 -0.17 2.54 11.92
C PHE A 31 -1.12 1.35 11.93
N LEU A 32 -1.58 0.90 10.77
CA LEU A 32 -2.51 -0.23 10.62
C LEU A 32 -1.84 -1.58 10.85
N ASN A 33 -0.51 -1.64 10.89
CA ASN A 33 0.22 -2.88 11.15
C ASN A 33 -0.07 -3.39 12.58
N LYS A 34 -0.88 -4.45 12.66
CA LYS A 34 -1.38 -5.06 13.90
C LYS A 34 -2.20 -4.11 14.79
N THR A 35 -2.87 -3.10 14.21
CA THR A 35 -3.78 -2.22 14.96
C THR A 35 -5.03 -1.92 14.16
N LYS A 36 -6.20 -2.04 14.78
CA LYS A 36 -7.49 -1.80 14.11
C LYS A 36 -7.60 -0.34 13.70
N GLY A 37 -8.10 -0.09 12.48
CA GLY A 37 -8.28 1.26 11.93
C GLY A 37 -9.03 2.22 12.86
N GLN A 38 -10.04 1.74 13.58
CA GLN A 38 -10.81 2.56 14.53
C GLN A 38 -9.93 3.22 15.63
N HIS A 39 -8.80 2.62 15.99
CA HIS A 39 -7.86 3.16 16.98
C HIS A 39 -6.66 3.83 16.31
N ALA A 40 -6.19 3.27 15.20
CA ALA A 40 -5.02 3.77 14.47
C ALA A 40 -5.31 5.10 13.75
N MET A 41 -6.47 5.24 13.09
CA MET A 41 -6.75 6.36 12.20
C MET A 41 -6.88 7.73 12.90
N PRO A 42 -7.49 7.84 14.09
CA PRO A 42 -7.48 9.11 14.83
C PRO A 42 -6.06 9.59 15.15
N ILE A 43 -5.17 8.69 15.56
CA ILE A 43 -3.78 9.02 15.91
C ILE A 43 -2.96 9.31 14.66
N PHE A 44 -3.19 8.58 13.56
CA PHE A 44 -2.61 8.93 12.26
C PHE A 44 -2.95 10.36 11.85
N ARG A 45 -4.21 10.78 11.98
CA ARG A 45 -4.63 12.16 11.66
C ARG A 45 -3.91 13.17 12.54
N GLN A 46 -3.85 12.94 13.85
CA GLN A 46 -3.10 13.79 14.77
C GLN A 46 -1.61 13.87 14.39
N MET A 47 -1.00 12.77 13.97
CA MET A 47 0.39 12.75 13.48
C MET A 47 0.55 13.58 12.21
N MET A 48 -0.37 13.47 11.25
CA MET A 48 -0.30 14.24 10.00
C MET A 48 -0.67 15.71 10.17
N GLU A 49 -1.41 16.08 11.21
CA GLU A 49 -1.65 17.46 11.60
C GLU A 49 -0.39 18.10 12.21
N ARG A 50 0.34 17.36 13.06
CA ARG A 50 1.55 17.85 13.73
C ARG A 50 2.82 17.74 12.89
N TYR A 51 2.92 16.69 12.08
CA TYR A 51 4.10 16.36 11.26
C TYR A 51 3.68 16.04 9.81
N PRO A 52 3.14 17.02 9.07
CA PRO A 52 2.58 16.81 7.73
C PRO A 52 3.63 16.41 6.69
N LEU A 53 4.87 16.88 6.82
CA LEU A 53 5.96 16.59 5.89
C LEU A 53 6.94 15.57 6.48
N PRO A 54 7.70 14.84 5.63
CA PRO A 54 8.78 13.97 6.09
C PRO A 54 9.78 14.68 6.99
N GLN A 55 10.13 15.94 6.68
CA GLN A 55 11.07 16.76 7.45
C GLN A 55 10.62 16.96 8.90
N ASP A 56 9.33 17.24 9.08
CA ASP A 56 8.74 17.48 10.41
C ASP A 56 8.85 16.23 11.28
N LEU A 57 8.51 15.06 10.72
CA LEU A 57 8.56 13.80 11.47
C LEU A 57 9.99 13.31 11.69
N ALA A 58 10.90 13.57 10.76
CA ALA A 58 12.31 13.19 10.90
C ALA A 58 13.03 14.01 11.98
N GLN A 59 12.61 15.25 12.21
CA GLN A 59 13.14 16.14 13.24
C GLN A 59 12.35 16.10 14.55
N ALA A 60 11.26 15.32 14.60
CA ALA A 60 10.41 15.23 15.79
C ALA A 60 11.16 14.65 16.99
N GLU A 61 10.91 15.23 18.16
CA GLU A 61 11.39 14.69 19.41
C GLU A 61 10.77 13.31 19.66
N MET A 62 11.63 12.34 19.96
CA MET A 62 11.22 10.94 20.15
C MET A 62 10.17 10.79 21.26
N ALA A 63 10.26 11.63 22.31
CA ALA A 63 9.32 11.66 23.42
C ALA A 63 7.91 12.09 22.97
N ASP A 64 7.82 13.14 22.15
CA ASP A 64 6.55 13.66 21.64
C ASP A 64 5.81 12.63 20.77
N VAL A 65 6.55 11.93 19.92
CA VAL A 65 5.98 10.87 19.08
C VAL A 65 5.53 9.69 19.96
N CYS A 66 6.30 9.33 20.99
CA CYS A 66 5.92 8.27 21.93
C CYS A 66 4.65 8.61 22.72
N GLU A 67 4.53 9.85 23.18
CA GLU A 67 3.35 10.34 23.90
C GLU A 67 2.10 10.26 23.00
N MET A 68 2.21 10.75 21.77
CA MET A 68 1.11 10.73 20.80
C MET A 68 0.57 9.31 20.54
N ILE A 69 1.46 8.32 20.43
CA ILE A 69 1.07 6.93 20.10
C ILE A 69 0.97 6.02 21.33
N TYR A 70 1.04 6.58 22.54
CA TYR A 70 1.15 5.84 23.80
C TYR A 70 0.09 4.74 23.93
N HIS A 71 -1.17 5.07 23.63
CA HIS A 71 -2.31 4.15 23.74
C HIS A 71 -2.35 3.02 22.69
N LEU A 72 -1.48 3.06 21.67
CA LEU A 72 -1.42 2.04 20.64
C LEU A 72 -0.48 0.87 21.01
N GLY A 73 0.32 1.03 22.07
CA GLY A 73 1.33 0.05 22.51
C GLY A 73 2.56 -0.02 21.60
N LEU A 74 3.66 -0.56 22.13
CA LEU A 74 4.99 -0.64 21.49
C LEU A 74 5.51 0.73 21.02
N GLN A 75 5.14 1.79 21.74
CA GLN A 75 5.32 3.19 21.39
C GLN A 75 6.78 3.53 21.09
N THR A 76 7.73 3.10 21.92
CA THR A 76 9.16 3.38 21.67
C THR A 76 9.66 2.74 20.38
N GLN A 77 9.24 1.51 20.07
CA GLN A 77 9.67 0.86 18.82
C GLN A 77 8.99 1.49 17.60
N ARG A 78 7.71 1.86 17.73
CA ARG A 78 6.93 2.50 16.67
C ARG A 78 7.42 3.90 16.36
N ALA A 79 7.59 4.75 17.37
CA ALA A 79 8.12 6.10 17.22
C ALA A 79 9.49 6.08 16.54
N LYS A 80 10.39 5.17 16.96
CA LYS A 80 11.71 5.02 16.34
C LYS A 80 11.61 4.61 14.88
N LYS A 81 10.65 3.74 14.53
CA LYS A 81 10.40 3.35 13.14
C LYS A 81 9.85 4.51 12.32
N PHE A 82 8.91 5.30 12.85
CA PHE A 82 8.35 6.47 12.16
C PHE A 82 9.42 7.51 11.84
N ILE A 83 10.24 7.88 12.83
CA ILE A 83 11.34 8.84 12.63
C ILE A 83 12.34 8.29 11.62
N LYS A 84 12.78 7.03 11.78
CA LYS A 84 13.71 6.41 10.82
C LYS A 84 13.16 6.32 9.41
N PHE A 85 11.86 6.01 9.27
CA PHE A 85 11.18 6.00 7.98
C PHE A 85 11.20 7.39 7.35
N ALA A 86 10.85 8.43 8.10
CA ALA A 86 10.87 9.80 7.61
C ALA A 86 12.29 10.25 7.21
N THR A 87 13.31 9.91 8.00
CA THR A 87 14.71 10.18 7.64
C THR A 87 15.12 9.46 6.36
N ALA A 88 14.77 8.18 6.21
CA ALA A 88 15.07 7.41 5.00
C ALA A 88 14.31 7.95 3.77
N TRP A 89 13.06 8.37 3.94
CA TRP A 89 12.25 8.99 2.90
C TRP A 89 12.88 10.30 2.38
N ILE A 90 13.44 11.12 3.27
CA ILE A 90 14.14 12.35 2.87
C ILE A 90 15.43 12.03 2.11
N ALA A 91 16.17 11.02 2.58
CA ALA A 91 17.47 10.65 2.01
C ALA A 91 17.32 10.01 0.61
N GLU A 92 16.35 9.13 0.43
CA GLU A 92 16.08 8.43 -0.82
C GLU A 92 14.57 8.17 -0.93
N PRO A 93 13.77 9.14 -1.42
CA PRO A 93 12.35 8.93 -1.65
C PRO A 93 12.13 7.87 -2.76
N PRO A 94 10.96 7.23 -2.82
CA PRO A 94 10.65 6.32 -3.92
C PRO A 94 10.64 7.06 -5.26
N GLU A 95 11.29 6.49 -6.26
CA GLU A 95 11.44 7.07 -7.59
C GLU A 95 11.15 6.04 -8.67
N ALA A 96 10.57 6.49 -9.79
CA ALA A 96 10.38 5.62 -10.95
C ALA A 96 11.73 5.12 -11.47
N GLY A 97 11.80 3.82 -11.80
CA GLY A 97 13.03 3.21 -12.31
C GLY A 97 14.07 2.86 -11.25
N ARG A 98 13.80 3.07 -9.95
CA ARG A 98 14.69 2.65 -8.87
C ARG A 98 13.96 1.69 -7.94
N ARG A 99 14.35 0.42 -7.96
CA ARG A 99 13.77 -0.62 -7.11
C ARG A 99 14.82 -1.21 -6.18
N HIS A 100 14.41 -1.43 -4.94
CA HIS A 100 15.24 -1.96 -3.87
C HIS A 100 14.74 -3.33 -3.43
N ARG A 101 15.65 -4.16 -2.95
CA ARG A 101 15.38 -5.53 -2.54
C ARG A 101 14.21 -5.65 -1.56
N THR A 102 13.27 -6.53 -1.89
CA THR A 102 12.20 -7.03 -1.01
C THR A 102 12.33 -8.55 -0.87
N LEU A 103 13.10 -8.99 0.12
CA LEU A 103 13.41 -10.41 0.31
C LEU A 103 12.14 -11.23 0.62
N HIS A 104 11.99 -12.37 -0.06
CA HIS A 104 10.85 -13.29 0.06
C HIS A 104 9.50 -12.66 -0.30
N TYR A 105 9.50 -11.72 -1.25
CA TYR A 105 8.30 -11.06 -1.72
C TYR A 105 8.24 -10.97 -3.26
N PRO A 106 7.09 -11.26 -3.89
CA PRO A 106 5.86 -11.74 -3.27
C PRO A 106 5.93 -13.19 -2.77
N ASN A 107 6.86 -13.99 -3.27
CA ASN A 107 6.99 -15.41 -2.92
C ASN A 107 8.27 -15.71 -2.15
N ILE A 108 8.27 -16.84 -1.44
CA ILE A 108 9.46 -17.36 -0.77
C ILE A 108 10.52 -17.69 -1.83
N GLY A 109 11.60 -16.92 -1.83
CA GLY A 109 12.74 -17.14 -2.72
C GLY A 109 13.09 -15.88 -3.50
N ASP A 110 12.09 -15.07 -3.80
CA ASP A 110 12.23 -13.83 -4.55
C ASP A 110 13.20 -12.86 -3.85
N GLY A 111 14.04 -12.19 -4.63
CA GLY A 111 15.00 -11.22 -4.13
C GLY A 111 16.21 -11.84 -3.44
N LYS A 112 16.45 -13.15 -3.50
CA LYS A 112 17.66 -13.78 -2.93
C LYS A 112 18.92 -13.40 -3.70
N GLU A 113 18.78 -13.28 -5.01
CA GLU A 113 19.78 -12.90 -6.00
C GLU A 113 20.20 -11.43 -5.91
N VAL A 114 19.30 -10.56 -5.45
CA VAL A 114 19.56 -9.12 -5.29
C VAL A 114 20.47 -8.87 -4.10
N LYS A 115 21.60 -8.20 -4.32
CA LYS A 115 22.58 -7.90 -3.26
C LYS A 115 22.07 -6.77 -2.35
N PRO A 116 22.47 -6.74 -1.07
CA PRO A 116 22.19 -5.59 -0.21
C PRO A 116 22.73 -4.30 -0.82
N GLY A 117 21.88 -3.27 -0.94
CA GLY A 117 22.23 -1.97 -1.52
C GLY A 117 22.23 -1.93 -3.06
N GLU A 118 21.97 -3.04 -3.74
CA GLU A 118 21.75 -3.05 -5.18
C GLU A 118 20.42 -2.36 -5.51
N VAL A 119 20.45 -1.50 -6.53
CA VAL A 119 19.29 -0.80 -7.07
C VAL A 119 19.04 -1.36 -8.46
N LEU A 120 17.82 -1.85 -8.69
CA LEU A 120 17.38 -2.41 -9.97
C LEU A 120 16.58 -1.37 -10.75
N ASP A 121 16.68 -1.42 -12.07
CA ASP A 121 15.87 -0.61 -12.99
C ASP A 121 14.38 -0.99 -12.93
N ASP A 122 13.51 -0.23 -13.61
CA ASP A 122 12.07 -0.55 -13.71
C ASP A 122 11.84 -1.95 -14.31
N ALA A 123 10.77 -2.62 -13.86
CA ALA A 123 10.27 -3.80 -14.54
C ALA A 123 8.75 -3.94 -14.37
N ALA A 124 8.15 -4.77 -15.21
CA ALA A 124 6.75 -5.10 -15.11
C ALA A 124 6.45 -5.94 -13.86
N ASP A 125 7.29 -6.94 -13.56
CA ASP A 125 7.16 -7.75 -12.35
C ASP A 125 7.76 -7.03 -11.12
N CYS A 126 7.21 -7.34 -9.94
CA CYS A 126 7.68 -6.83 -8.66
C CYS A 126 8.38 -7.91 -7.82
N ALA A 127 8.89 -8.97 -8.46
CA ALA A 127 9.50 -10.08 -7.73
C ALA A 127 10.85 -9.64 -7.18
N GLY A 128 10.99 -9.68 -5.86
CA GLY A 128 12.26 -9.45 -5.19
C GLY A 128 12.69 -8.00 -5.08
N ALA A 129 11.99 -7.04 -5.71
CA ALA A 129 12.30 -5.61 -5.59
C ALA A 129 11.11 -4.67 -5.83
N LEU A 130 11.07 -3.58 -5.06
CA LEU A 130 10.08 -2.49 -5.15
C LEU A 130 10.73 -1.14 -4.87
N GLU A 131 10.09 -0.06 -5.31
CA GLU A 131 10.56 1.33 -5.15
C GLU A 131 10.60 1.78 -3.67
N ILE A 132 9.98 1.00 -2.78
CA ILE A 132 9.94 1.23 -1.33
C ILE A 132 10.66 0.14 -0.52
N GLY A 133 11.41 -0.74 -1.18
CA GLY A 133 12.04 -1.91 -0.53
C GLY A 133 13.09 -1.54 0.53
N HIS A 134 13.76 -0.41 0.38
CA HIS A 134 14.77 0.12 1.31
C HIS A 134 14.17 0.86 2.51
N LEU A 135 12.90 1.26 2.44
CA LEU A 135 12.28 2.09 3.48
C LEU A 135 12.01 1.27 4.75
N PRO A 136 12.52 1.71 5.92
CA PRO A 136 12.37 0.96 7.15
C PRO A 136 10.93 0.97 7.64
N GLY A 137 10.43 -0.19 8.07
CA GLY A 137 9.04 -0.34 8.50
C GLY A 137 8.07 -0.76 7.39
N CYS A 138 8.51 -0.73 6.13
CA CYS A 138 7.79 -1.34 5.02
C CYS A 138 8.04 -2.86 4.99
N GLY A 139 6.95 -3.62 4.87
CA GLY A 139 6.96 -5.08 4.72
C GLY A 139 5.78 -5.52 3.84
N PRO A 140 5.41 -6.81 3.79
CA PRO A 140 4.43 -7.33 2.83
C PRO A 140 3.13 -6.53 2.72
N TYR A 141 2.55 -6.12 3.85
CA TYR A 141 1.34 -5.27 3.84
C TYR A 141 1.55 -3.90 3.18
N ALA A 142 2.71 -3.28 3.40
CA ALA A 142 3.06 -2.00 2.78
C ALA A 142 3.40 -2.16 1.30
N TRP A 143 4.12 -3.24 0.95
CA TRP A 143 4.45 -3.60 -0.42
C TRP A 143 3.19 -3.88 -1.26
N ASP A 144 2.23 -4.63 -0.71
CA ASP A 144 0.93 -4.85 -1.35
C ASP A 144 0.16 -3.53 -1.49
N SER A 145 0.09 -2.72 -0.42
CA SER A 145 -0.58 -1.41 -0.49
C SER A 145 0.03 -0.51 -1.56
N TRP A 146 1.36 -0.47 -1.65
CA TRP A 146 2.10 0.30 -2.65
C TRP A 146 1.82 -0.16 -4.08
N ARG A 147 1.90 -1.46 -4.34
CA ARG A 147 1.61 -2.05 -5.65
C ARG A 147 0.17 -1.79 -6.07
N ILE A 148 -0.78 -1.86 -5.13
CA ILE A 148 -2.20 -1.67 -5.43
C ILE A 148 -2.52 -0.22 -5.78
N VAL A 149 -1.93 0.77 -5.08
CA VAL A 149 -2.39 2.17 -5.27
C VAL A 149 -1.37 3.23 -5.67
N CYS A 150 -0.07 3.02 -5.43
CA CYS A 150 0.93 4.04 -5.69
C CYS A 150 1.74 3.78 -6.96
N ARG A 151 2.07 2.51 -7.22
CA ARG A 151 3.15 2.14 -8.14
C ARG A 151 2.95 2.66 -9.56
N ASP A 152 1.76 2.48 -10.13
CA ASP A 152 1.51 2.86 -11.52
C ASP A 152 1.55 4.39 -11.74
N VAL A 153 1.11 5.15 -10.73
CA VAL A 153 1.18 6.61 -10.73
C VAL A 153 2.63 7.08 -10.57
N LEU A 154 3.39 6.48 -9.66
CA LEU A 154 4.82 6.77 -9.50
C LEU A 154 5.57 6.58 -10.82
N ARG A 155 5.28 5.48 -11.53
CA ARG A 155 5.89 5.15 -12.83
C ARG A 155 5.42 6.05 -13.98
N GLY A 156 4.43 6.91 -13.75
CA GLY A 156 3.84 7.77 -14.78
C GLY A 156 3.10 6.99 -15.88
N VAL A 157 2.72 5.73 -15.62
CA VAL A 157 2.00 4.89 -16.59
C VAL A 157 0.48 4.97 -16.42
N ALA A 158 0.02 5.54 -15.32
CA ALA A 158 -1.39 5.85 -15.03
C ALA A 158 -1.51 7.20 -14.29
N THR A 159 -2.64 7.86 -14.41
CA THR A 159 -2.99 9.07 -13.65
C THR A 159 -3.77 8.77 -12.38
N GLY A 160 -4.25 7.54 -12.21
CA GLY A 160 -4.98 7.08 -11.03
C GLY A 160 -4.62 5.65 -10.64
N TYR A 161 -4.93 5.28 -9.39
CA TYR A 161 -4.53 4.01 -8.78
C TYR A 161 -5.10 2.76 -9.46
N ASN A 162 -6.23 2.90 -10.16
CA ASN A 162 -6.96 1.79 -10.78
C ASN A 162 -6.57 1.56 -12.26
N GLY A 163 -5.59 2.31 -12.78
CA GLY A 163 -5.22 2.30 -14.20
C GLY A 163 -5.83 3.42 -15.03
N GLU A 164 -6.52 4.38 -14.41
CA GLU A 164 -7.02 5.57 -15.10
C GLU A 164 -5.90 6.28 -15.88
N GLY A 165 -6.20 6.72 -17.10
CA GLY A 165 -5.24 7.43 -17.96
C GLY A 165 -4.15 6.56 -18.58
N ALA A 166 -4.13 5.25 -18.32
CA ALA A 166 -3.15 4.35 -18.90
C ALA A 166 -3.44 4.02 -20.37
N ARG A 167 -2.42 3.49 -21.07
CA ARG A 167 -2.56 3.02 -22.46
C ARG A 167 -3.51 1.81 -22.55
N PRO A 168 -4.19 1.57 -23.69
CA PRO A 168 -5.16 0.47 -23.82
C PRO A 168 -4.60 -0.94 -23.58
N ASP A 169 -3.31 -1.14 -23.85
CA ASP A 169 -2.58 -2.41 -23.67
C ASP A 169 -1.97 -2.57 -22.28
N PHE A 170 -2.09 -1.55 -21.42
CA PHE A 170 -1.56 -1.59 -20.07
C PHE A 170 -2.49 -2.35 -19.13
N GLU A 171 -1.95 -3.35 -18.44
CA GLU A 171 -2.62 -3.99 -17.31
C GLU A 171 -2.16 -3.32 -16.00
N PRO A 172 -3.07 -2.72 -15.20
CA PRO A 172 -2.73 -2.10 -13.92
C PRO A 172 -2.15 -3.09 -12.90
N GLU A 173 -1.21 -2.62 -12.08
CA GLU A 173 -0.46 -3.47 -11.14
C GLU A 173 -1.37 -4.13 -10.10
N TRP A 174 -2.46 -3.48 -9.67
CA TRP A 174 -3.41 -4.05 -8.72
C TRP A 174 -3.97 -5.41 -9.18
N LYS A 175 -4.05 -5.67 -10.50
CA LYS A 175 -4.53 -6.94 -11.08
C LYS A 175 -3.57 -8.11 -10.83
N ARG A 176 -2.30 -7.84 -10.46
CA ARG A 176 -1.25 -8.83 -10.18
C ARG A 176 -0.97 -9.04 -8.69
N VAL A 177 -1.71 -8.36 -7.80
CA VAL A 177 -1.47 -8.46 -6.35
C VAL A 177 -2.39 -9.51 -5.71
N VAL A 178 -1.80 -10.41 -4.93
CA VAL A 178 -2.52 -11.41 -4.13
C VAL A 178 -2.13 -11.21 -2.65
N PRO A 179 -2.75 -10.22 -1.96
CA PRO A 179 -2.32 -9.83 -0.62
C PRO A 179 -2.80 -10.83 0.43
N LEU A 180 -2.12 -10.86 1.58
CA LEU A 180 -2.57 -11.62 2.76
C LEU A 180 -3.57 -10.84 3.63
N ASP A 181 -3.56 -9.51 3.56
CA ASP A 181 -4.41 -8.65 4.38
C ASP A 181 -5.90 -8.76 3.99
N LYS A 182 -6.76 -8.90 5.00
CA LYS A 182 -8.20 -9.13 4.79
C LYS A 182 -8.93 -7.93 4.18
N GLU A 183 -8.50 -6.70 4.48
CA GLU A 183 -9.14 -5.49 3.96
C GLU A 183 -8.68 -5.25 2.51
N LEU A 184 -7.39 -5.45 2.21
CA LEU A 184 -6.90 -5.44 0.83
C LEU A 184 -7.57 -6.53 -0.02
N ARG A 185 -7.79 -7.73 0.52
CA ARG A 185 -8.55 -8.78 -0.18
C ARG A 185 -9.99 -8.39 -0.45
N ALA A 186 -10.66 -7.75 0.50
CA ALA A 186 -12.03 -7.27 0.31
C ALA A 186 -12.08 -6.17 -0.75
N PHE A 187 -11.11 -5.25 -0.74
CA PHE A 187 -10.94 -4.20 -1.75
C PHE A 187 -10.72 -4.78 -3.16
N LEU A 188 -9.77 -5.70 -3.32
CA LEU A 188 -9.50 -6.31 -4.63
C LEU A 188 -10.66 -7.18 -5.14
N ARG A 189 -11.38 -7.87 -4.26
CA ARG A 189 -12.64 -8.55 -4.65
C ARG A 189 -13.66 -7.57 -5.21
N TRP A 190 -13.80 -6.41 -4.58
CA TRP A 190 -14.70 -5.36 -5.06
C TRP A 190 -14.22 -4.79 -6.40
N MET A 191 -12.92 -4.52 -6.57
CA MET A 191 -12.35 -4.06 -7.85
C MET A 191 -12.55 -5.08 -8.98
N TRP A 192 -12.24 -6.36 -8.76
CA TRP A 192 -12.46 -7.40 -9.75
C TRP A 192 -13.94 -7.59 -10.10
N LEU A 193 -14.84 -7.47 -9.12
CA LEU A 193 -16.27 -7.58 -9.38
C LEU A 193 -16.80 -6.42 -10.22
N ARG A 194 -16.24 -5.20 -10.08
CA ARG A 194 -16.53 -4.07 -10.98
C ARG A 194 -16.13 -4.35 -12.43
N GLU A 195 -15.09 -5.16 -12.62
CA GLU A 195 -14.65 -5.63 -13.94
C GLU A 195 -15.42 -6.87 -14.44
N GLY A 196 -16.43 -7.34 -13.69
CA GLY A 196 -17.24 -8.50 -14.06
C GLY A 196 -16.65 -9.86 -13.67
N TRP A 197 -15.73 -9.91 -12.70
CA TRP A 197 -15.04 -11.13 -12.30
C TRP A 197 -15.26 -11.49 -10.82
N ILE A 198 -15.49 -12.78 -10.56
CA ILE A 198 -15.38 -13.35 -9.21
C ILE A 198 -13.93 -13.78 -9.03
N TRP A 199 -13.21 -13.06 -8.18
CA TRP A 199 -11.79 -13.27 -7.92
C TRP A 199 -11.54 -14.02 -6.59
N ASP A 200 -10.66 -15.01 -6.65
CA ASP A 200 -10.20 -15.78 -5.49
C ASP A 200 -8.93 -15.14 -4.89
N PRO A 201 -9.00 -14.58 -3.67
CA PRO A 201 -7.86 -13.93 -3.02
C PRO A 201 -6.78 -14.87 -2.50
N LEU A 202 -6.99 -16.19 -2.55
CA LEU A 202 -5.97 -17.17 -2.13
C LEU A 202 -5.09 -17.57 -3.30
N THR A 203 -5.66 -17.67 -4.50
CA THR A 203 -4.95 -18.17 -5.68
C THR A 203 -4.69 -17.09 -6.73
N GLY A 204 -5.40 -15.97 -6.69
CA GLY A 204 -5.39 -14.95 -7.74
C GLY A 204 -6.25 -15.30 -8.95
N ASN A 205 -6.83 -16.51 -9.00
CA ASN A 205 -7.69 -16.96 -10.10
C ASN A 205 -9.00 -16.17 -10.14
N LYS A 206 -9.60 -16.09 -11.32
CA LYS A 206 -10.88 -15.42 -11.53
C LYS A 206 -11.75 -16.16 -12.53
N VAL A 207 -13.05 -16.09 -12.31
CA VAL A 207 -14.09 -16.59 -13.24
C VAL A 207 -15.08 -15.48 -13.56
N PRO A 208 -15.73 -15.50 -14.74
CA PRO A 208 -16.76 -14.50 -15.06
C PRO A 208 -17.88 -14.52 -14.01
N ALA A 209 -18.34 -13.35 -13.58
CA ALA A 209 -19.49 -13.23 -12.70
C ALA A 209 -20.79 -13.41 -13.50
N ASP A 210 -21.71 -14.23 -12.99
CA ASP A 210 -23.03 -14.38 -13.59
C ASP A 210 -23.91 -13.13 -13.40
N GLU A 211 -24.98 -13.02 -14.18
CA GLU A 211 -25.90 -11.87 -14.16
C GLU A 211 -26.53 -11.66 -12.78
N GLU A 212 -26.85 -12.73 -12.06
CA GLU A 212 -27.45 -12.65 -10.74
C GLU A 212 -26.49 -12.04 -9.71
N THR A 213 -25.24 -12.48 -9.72
CA THR A 213 -24.15 -11.97 -8.90
C THR A 213 -23.92 -10.50 -9.20
N MET A 214 -23.84 -10.13 -10.48
CA MET A 214 -23.67 -8.73 -10.90
C MET A 214 -24.86 -7.85 -10.49
N ARG A 215 -26.09 -8.36 -10.58
CA ARG A 215 -27.29 -7.64 -10.11
C ARG A 215 -27.26 -7.42 -8.61
N LYS A 216 -26.92 -8.45 -7.82
CA LYS A 216 -26.78 -8.36 -6.36
C LYS A 216 -25.65 -7.43 -5.92
N ALA A 217 -24.58 -7.33 -6.71
CA ALA A 217 -23.44 -6.49 -6.40
C ALA A 217 -23.71 -4.99 -6.58
N ARG A 218 -24.71 -4.61 -7.39
CA ARG A 218 -25.05 -3.20 -7.70
C ARG A 218 -25.88 -2.51 -6.62
N VAL A 219 -26.41 -3.26 -5.65
CA VAL A 219 -27.34 -2.81 -4.60
C VAL A 219 -26.76 -2.95 -3.21
#